data_AF-A0A8H6K5A8-F1
#
_entry.id   AF-A0A8H6K5A8-F1
#
_cell.length_a   1.000
_cell.length_b   1.000
_cell.length_c   1.000
_cell.angle_alpha   90.00
_cell.angle_beta   90.00
_cell.angle_gamma   90.00
#
_symmetry.space_group_name_H-M   'P 1'
#
loop_
_entity.id
_entity.type
_entity.pdbx_description
1 polymer ?
#
loop_
_entity_poly.entity_id
_entity_poly.type
_entity_poly.pdbx_seq_one_letter_code
_entity_poly.pdbx_strand_id
1 'polypeptide(L)'
;METTNKKTDAITLNGPADWPVWYKTLKGRAITYDIWDQMDPTIILPNVRMVKPKAPLPSDLTRSGSTTEPASTLIDLTKTDREIYAQMRQDYNNDIRAYDRESTAIREIQNWITSTRTPERDWCTTSHASH
;
A
#
# COMPACT_ATOMS: atom_id res chain seq x y z
N MET A 1 -30.91 24.86 16.24
CA MET A 1 -29.97 23.72 16.18
C MET A 1 -29.80 23.40 14.70
N GLU A 2 -28.78 23.96 14.06
CA GLU A 2 -28.48 23.68 12.66
C GLU A 2 -27.75 22.35 12.55
N THR A 3 -28.40 21.35 11.95
CA THR A 3 -27.79 20.09 11.56
C THR A 3 -27.02 20.30 10.26
N THR A 4 -25.73 20.61 10.34
CA THR A 4 -24.87 20.64 9.15
C THR A 4 -24.61 19.20 8.70
N ASN A 5 -25.41 18.80 7.71
CA ASN A 5 -25.30 17.55 6.99
C ASN A 5 -23.92 17.51 6.30
N LYS A 6 -22.97 16.77 6.85
CA LYS A 6 -21.60 16.67 6.35
C LYS A 6 -21.59 15.80 5.09
N LYS A 7 -22.04 16.38 3.97
CA LYS A 7 -21.93 15.79 2.64
C LYS A 7 -20.45 15.53 2.38
N THR A 8 -20.09 14.27 2.18
CA THR A 8 -18.73 13.90 1.78
C THR A 8 -18.61 14.30 0.32
N ASP A 9 -18.37 15.58 0.05
CA ASP A 9 -18.28 16.09 -1.31
C ASP A 9 -17.13 15.38 -2.01
N ALA A 10 -17.48 14.50 -2.95
CA ALA A 10 -16.54 13.86 -3.84
C ALA A 10 -15.87 14.97 -4.66
N ILE A 11 -14.63 15.31 -4.30
CA ILE A 11 -13.85 16.32 -5.01
C ILE A 11 -13.68 15.83 -6.45
N THR A 12 -14.33 16.52 -7.39
CA THR A 12 -14.16 16.27 -8.82
C THR A 12 -13.25 17.35 -9.37
N LEU A 13 -12.16 16.96 -10.02
CA LEU A 13 -11.15 17.88 -10.56
C LEU A 13 -11.62 18.48 -11.89
N ASN A 14 -12.40 19.57 -11.85
CA ASN A 14 -12.96 20.23 -13.02
C ASN A 14 -11.96 21.20 -13.69
N GLY A 15 -10.94 21.66 -12.95
CA GLY A 15 -9.88 22.48 -13.53
C GLY A 15 -8.74 22.81 -12.55
N PRO A 16 -7.76 23.63 -12.97
CA PRO A 16 -6.60 24.04 -12.17
C PRO A 16 -6.92 24.61 -10.77
N ALA A 17 -8.07 25.26 -10.62
CA ALA A 17 -8.51 25.83 -9.35
C ALA A 17 -8.79 24.79 -8.25
N ASP A 18 -9.11 23.54 -8.63
CA ASP A 18 -9.46 22.47 -7.68
C ASP A 18 -8.22 21.78 -7.09
N TRP A 19 -7.06 21.95 -7.73
CA TRP A 19 -5.82 21.23 -7.38
C TRP A 19 -5.37 21.46 -5.94
N PRO A 20 -5.37 22.69 -5.38
CA PRO A 20 -4.91 22.91 -4.01
C PRO A 20 -5.76 22.17 -2.98
N VAL A 21 -7.09 22.17 -3.15
CA VAL A 21 -8.01 21.48 -2.24
C VAL A 21 -7.88 19.97 -2.39
N TRP A 22 -7.85 19.48 -3.63
CA TRP A 22 -7.65 18.06 -3.92
C TRP A 22 -6.34 17.52 -3.34
N TYR A 23 -5.23 18.24 -3.55
CA TYR A 23 -3.92 17.84 -3.05
C TYR A 23 -3.88 17.82 -1.52
N LYS A 24 -4.51 18.79 -0.86
CA LYS A 24 -4.65 18.79 0.61
C LYS A 24 -5.42 17.56 1.09
N THR A 25 -6.47 17.15 0.39
CA THR A 25 -7.23 15.94 0.72
C THR A 25 -6.43 14.67 0.46
N LEU A 26 -5.69 14.60 -0.66
CA LEU A 26 -4.78 13.49 -0.95
C LEU A 26 -3.77 13.32 0.18
N LYS A 27 -3.08 14.40 0.56
CA LYS A 27 -2.10 14.41 1.64
C LYS A 27 -2.73 13.98 2.98
N GLY A 28 -3.90 14.52 3.32
CA GLY A 28 -4.61 14.13 4.54
C GLY A 28 -4.96 12.64 4.59
N ARG A 29 -5.41 12.06 3.47
CA ARG A 29 -5.70 10.62 3.36
C ARG A 29 -4.43 9.80 3.52
N ALA A 30 -3.35 10.16 2.83
CA ALA A 30 -2.08 9.46 2.91
C ALA A 30 -1.44 9.50 4.31
N ILE A 31 -1.52 10.63 5.01
CA ILE A 31 -1.10 10.74 6.42
C ILE A 31 -1.96 9.84 7.31
N THR A 32 -3.28 9.77 7.07
CA THR A 32 -4.18 8.90 7.86
C THR A 32 -3.82 7.42 7.71
N TYR A 33 -3.31 7.02 6.54
CA TYR A 33 -2.83 5.67 6.27
C TYR A 33 -1.35 5.46 6.61
N ASP A 34 -0.64 6.48 7.10
CA ASP A 34 0.79 6.43 7.41
C ASP A 34 1.69 6.05 6.20
N ILE A 35 1.31 6.48 5.00
CA ILE A 35 2.04 6.18 3.75
C ILE A 35 2.51 7.42 2.99
N TRP A 36 2.31 8.62 3.54
CA TRP A 36 2.68 9.86 2.84
C TRP A 36 4.15 9.89 2.43
N ASP A 37 5.06 9.43 3.29
CA ASP A 37 6.50 9.44 3.03
C ASP A 37 6.90 8.60 1.81
N GLN A 38 6.11 7.59 1.44
CA GLN A 38 6.36 6.75 0.26
C GLN A 38 5.83 7.35 -1.05
N MET A 39 4.93 8.34 -0.97
CA MET A 39 4.23 8.92 -2.12
C MET A 39 4.41 10.44 -2.24
N ASP A 40 5.13 11.07 -1.33
CA ASP A 40 5.44 12.50 -1.39
C ASP A 40 6.25 12.81 -2.66
N PRO A 41 5.67 13.54 -3.63
CA PRO A 41 6.33 13.82 -4.90
C PRO A 41 7.51 14.80 -4.75
N THR A 42 7.68 15.42 -3.57
CA THR A 42 8.78 16.34 -3.29
C THR A 42 10.04 15.62 -2.80
N ILE A 43 9.92 14.35 -2.38
CA ILE A 43 11.05 13.55 -1.93
C ILE A 43 11.57 12.74 -3.11
N ILE A 44 12.81 12.99 -3.52
CA ILE A 44 13.52 12.12 -4.48
C ILE A 44 14.01 10.91 -3.70
N LEU A 45 13.14 9.94 -3.48
CA LEU A 45 13.57 8.63 -2.98
C LEU A 45 14.12 7.80 -4.14
N PRO A 46 15.11 6.92 -3.91
CA PRO A 46 15.25 5.76 -4.78
C PRO A 46 13.88 5.09 -4.85
N ASN A 47 13.48 4.53 -5.99
CA ASN A 47 12.18 3.90 -6.16
C ASN A 47 12.02 2.72 -5.20
N VAL A 48 11.64 2.98 -3.95
CA VAL A 48 11.45 1.99 -2.90
C VAL A 48 10.09 1.37 -3.17
N ARG A 49 10.09 0.39 -4.07
CA ARG A 49 8.93 -0.46 -4.23
C ARG A 49 8.80 -1.30 -2.97
N MET A 50 7.59 -1.38 -2.43
CA MET A 50 7.27 -2.37 -1.42
C MET A 50 7.64 -3.76 -1.94
N VAL A 51 8.50 -4.47 -1.21
CA VAL A 51 8.89 -5.84 -1.52
C VAL A 51 8.11 -6.76 -0.62
N LYS A 52 7.42 -7.74 -1.21
CA LYS A 52 6.71 -8.75 -0.44
C LYS A 52 7.73 -9.54 0.40
N PRO A 53 7.53 -9.65 1.73
CA PRO A 53 8.39 -10.46 2.59
C PRO A 53 8.46 -11.91 2.07
N LYS A 54 9.65 -12.49 2.13
CA LYS A 54 9.86 -13.90 1.78
C LYS A 54 9.64 -14.76 3.02
N ALA A 55 8.89 -15.85 2.89
CA ALA A 55 8.72 -16.79 3.99
C ALA A 55 10.08 -17.42 4.36
N PRO A 56 10.40 -17.51 5.66
CA PRO A 56 11.64 -18.13 6.10
C PRO A 56 11.59 -19.63 5.85
N LEU A 57 12.72 -20.19 5.46
CA LEU A 57 12.95 -21.62 5.28
C LEU A 57 13.82 -22.15 6.42
N PRO A 58 13.69 -23.44 6.79
CA PRO A 58 14.62 -24.08 7.74
C PRO A 58 16.09 -23.93 7.35
N SER A 59 16.37 -23.88 6.04
CA SER A 59 17.70 -23.67 5.48
C SER A 59 18.27 -22.26 5.70
N ASP A 60 17.43 -21.28 6.05
CA ASP A 60 17.86 -19.89 6.29
C ASP A 60 18.50 -19.71 7.67
N LEU A 61 18.45 -20.72 8.53
CA LEU A 61 19.11 -20.72 9.84
C LEU A 61 20.61 -20.93 9.70
N THR A 62 21.41 -19.97 10.15
CA THR A 62 22.83 -20.20 10.45
C THR A 62 22.94 -21.05 11.71
N ARG A 63 23.15 -22.36 11.54
CA ARG A 63 23.21 -23.34 12.64
C ARG A 63 24.25 -22.93 13.70
N SER A 64 23.80 -22.70 14.94
CA SER A 64 24.69 -22.42 16.05
C SER A 64 25.34 -23.73 16.52
N GLY A 65 26.47 -24.06 15.90
CA GLY A 65 27.28 -25.24 16.25
C GLY A 65 27.09 -26.43 15.30
N SER A 66 28.07 -26.62 14.42
CA SER A 66 28.42 -27.89 13.77
C SER A 66 27.31 -28.63 13.00
N THR A 67 27.23 -28.40 11.69
CA THR A 67 27.51 -29.41 10.65
C THR A 67 27.28 -28.78 9.28
N THR A 68 28.15 -29.15 8.34
CA THR A 68 28.42 -28.60 7.01
C THR A 68 27.24 -28.54 6.02
N GLU A 69 26.03 -28.93 6.40
CA GLU A 69 24.87 -29.02 5.49
C GLU A 69 23.66 -28.26 6.04
N PRO A 70 23.00 -27.40 5.24
CA PRO A 70 21.80 -26.70 5.64
C PRO A 70 20.67 -27.70 5.91
N ALA A 71 19.88 -27.46 6.97
CA ALA A 71 18.69 -28.25 7.25
C ALA A 71 17.69 -28.10 6.09
N SER A 72 17.36 -29.20 5.43
CA SER A 72 16.40 -29.21 4.33
C SER A 72 14.96 -29.30 4.83
N THR A 73 14.75 -29.85 6.03
CA THR A 73 13.44 -30.01 6.66
C THR A 73 13.42 -29.59 8.13
N LEU A 74 12.22 -29.36 8.67
CA LEU A 74 12.01 -29.02 10.09
C LEU A 74 12.45 -30.14 11.06
N ILE A 75 12.50 -31.38 10.57
CA ILE A 75 12.87 -32.56 11.37
C ILE A 75 14.37 -32.55 11.67
N ASP A 76 15.16 -31.97 10.77
CA ASP A 76 16.62 -31.87 10.88
C ASP A 76 17.07 -30.78 11.88
N LEU A 77 16.12 -30.00 12.40
CA LEU A 77 16.38 -28.92 13.34
C LEU A 77 16.44 -29.43 14.79
N THR A 78 17.43 -28.93 15.52
CA THR A 78 17.49 -29.11 16.98
C THR A 78 16.29 -28.46 17.65
N LYS A 79 16.06 -28.73 18.94
CA LYS A 79 14.98 -28.07 19.69
C LYS A 79 15.15 -26.53 19.67
N THR A 80 16.37 -26.06 19.89
CA THR A 80 16.72 -24.64 19.88
C THR A 80 16.54 -24.02 18.50
N ASP A 81 16.99 -24.69 17.44
CA ASP A 81 16.80 -24.20 16.07
C ASP A 81 15.31 -24.11 15.68
N ARG A 82 14.47 -25.02 16.19
CA ARG A 82 13.01 -24.95 16.00
C ARG A 82 12.38 -23.76 16.70
N GLU A 83 12.87 -23.38 17.88
CA GLU A 83 12.41 -22.19 18.59
C GLU A 83 12.81 -20.92 17.84
N ILE A 84 14.05 -20.85 17.32
CA ILE A 84 14.50 -19.73 16.47
C ILE A 84 13.65 -19.65 15.20
N TYR A 85 13.43 -20.77 14.51
CA TYR A 85 12.58 -20.80 13.32
C TYR A 85 11.14 -20.36 13.61
N ALA A 86 10.59 -20.74 14.76
CA ALA A 86 9.27 -20.30 15.19
C ALA A 86 9.22 -18.77 15.37
N GLN A 87 10.27 -18.17 15.94
CA GLN A 87 10.39 -16.71 16.04
C GLN A 87 10.48 -16.06 14.65
N MET A 88 11.32 -16.57 13.75
CA MET A 88 11.41 -16.06 12.37
C MET A 88 10.06 -16.11 11.64
N ARG A 89 9.29 -17.17 11.86
CA ARG A 89 7.93 -17.31 11.32
C ARG A 89 6.97 -16.28 11.92
N GLN A 90 7.10 -15.96 13.20
CA GLN A 90 6.31 -14.92 13.84
C GLN A 90 6.66 -13.54 13.28
N ASP A 91 7.95 -13.24 13.09
CA ASP A 91 8.41 -11.97 12.52
C ASP A 91 7.92 -11.84 11.07
N TYR A 92 8.07 -12.88 10.25
CA TYR A 92 7.49 -12.93 8.91
C TYR A 92 5.98 -12.67 8.89
N ASN A 93 5.23 -13.22 9.84
CA ASN A 93 3.79 -12.98 9.93
C ASN A 93 3.47 -11.52 10.29
N ASN A 94 4.33 -10.84 11.05
CA ASN A 94 4.17 -9.41 11.33
C ASN A 94 4.49 -8.58 10.08
N ASP A 95 5.57 -8.91 9.39
CA ASP A 95 6.02 -8.22 8.19
C ASP A 95 4.99 -8.34 7.06
N ILE A 96 4.45 -9.54 6.82
CA ILE A 96 3.44 -9.73 5.77
C ILE A 96 2.15 -8.96 6.08
N ARG A 97 1.77 -8.84 7.36
CA ARG A 97 0.62 -8.02 7.78
C ARG A 97 0.87 -6.53 7.62
N ALA A 98 2.11 -6.06 7.81
CA ALA A 98 2.47 -4.67 7.53
C ALA A 98 2.41 -4.41 6.02
N TYR A 99 3.02 -5.30 5.24
CA TYR A 99 2.97 -5.25 3.77
C TYR A 99 1.53 -5.22 3.23
N ASP A 100 0.65 -6.09 3.71
CA ASP A 100 -0.75 -6.14 3.25
C ASP A 100 -1.53 -4.88 3.61
N ARG A 101 -1.26 -4.28 4.79
CA ARG A 101 -1.87 -3.02 5.23
C ARG A 101 -1.46 -1.85 4.33
N GLU A 102 -0.16 -1.69 4.11
CA GLU A 102 0.38 -0.64 3.24
C GLU A 102 -0.08 -0.83 1.78
N SER A 103 -0.03 -2.06 1.25
CA SER A 103 -0.51 -2.36 -0.10
C SER A 103 -1.99 -2.05 -0.27
N THR A 104 -2.81 -2.32 0.75
CA THR A 104 -4.23 -1.97 0.74
C THR A 104 -4.41 -0.45 0.75
N ALA A 105 -3.69 0.26 1.61
CA ALA A 105 -3.77 1.71 1.70
C ALA A 105 -3.40 2.40 0.38
N ILE A 106 -2.32 1.95 -0.28
CA ILE A 106 -1.91 2.46 -1.60
C ILE A 106 -3.03 2.25 -2.61
N ARG A 107 -3.64 1.05 -2.65
CA ARG A 107 -4.75 0.75 -3.56
C ARG A 107 -5.95 1.65 -3.30
N GLU A 108 -6.32 1.88 -2.05
CA GLU A 108 -7.42 2.77 -1.69
C GLU A 108 -7.17 4.21 -2.15
N ILE A 109 -5.93 4.71 -2.00
CA ILE A 109 -5.55 6.03 -2.51
C ILE A 109 -5.60 6.06 -4.05
N GLN A 110 -5.10 5.03 -4.73
CA GLN A 110 -5.16 4.94 -6.19
C GLN A 110 -6.60 4.94 -6.71
N ASN A 111 -7.48 4.19 -6.05
CA ASN A 111 -8.91 4.15 -6.37
C ASN A 111 -9.53 5.53 -6.16
N TRP A 112 -9.22 6.20 -5.04
CA TRP A 112 -9.70 7.54 -4.77
C TRP A 112 -9.20 8.55 -5.82
N ILE A 113 -7.90 8.57 -6.13
CA ILE A 113 -7.33 9.42 -7.19
C ILE A 113 -8.07 9.19 -8.52
N THR A 114 -8.29 7.94 -8.90
CA THR A 114 -9.00 7.58 -10.14
C THR A 114 -10.44 8.08 -10.13
N SER A 115 -11.14 7.97 -8.99
CA SER A 115 -12.53 8.44 -8.84
C SER A 115 -12.69 9.97 -8.86
N THR A 116 -11.64 10.72 -8.56
CA THR A 116 -11.67 12.20 -8.54
C THR A 116 -11.44 12.83 -9.91
N ARG A 117 -11.13 12.01 -10.92
CA ARG A 117 -11.00 12.47 -12.31
C ARG A 117 -12.37 12.85 -12.84
N THR A 118 -12.45 14.02 -13.48
CA THR A 118 -13.66 14.38 -14.22
C THR A 118 -13.84 13.36 -15.35
N PRO A 119 -15.02 12.72 -15.49
CA PRO A 119 -15.29 11.90 -16.66
C PRO A 119 -15.08 12.74 -17.91
N GLU A 120 -14.38 12.18 -18.88
CA GLU A 120 -14.20 12.79 -20.20
C GLU A 120 -15.59 13.11 -20.74
N ARG A 121 -15.91 14.41 -20.90
CA ARG A 121 -17.17 14.80 -21.54
C ARG A 121 -16.99 14.49 -23.02
N ASP A 122 -17.66 13.46 -23.51
CA ASP A 122 -17.81 13.21 -24.95
C ASP A 122 -18.46 14.43 -25.59
N TRP A 123 -17.66 15.36 -26.10
CA TRP A 123 -18.12 16.63 -26.68
C TRP A 123 -18.64 16.48 -28.12
N CYS A 124 -18.88 15.25 -28.60
CA CYS A 124 -19.07 14.97 -30.03
C CYS A 124 -20.38 14.27 -30.46
N THR A 125 -21.42 14.16 -29.63
CA THR A 125 -22.71 13.62 -30.09
C THR A 125 -23.86 14.53 -29.72
N THR A 126 -24.12 15.56 -30.55
CA THR A 126 -25.45 15.93 -31.08
C THR A 126 -25.23 17.11 -32.05
N SER A 127 -24.77 16.79 -33.26
CA SER A 127 -24.96 17.66 -34.41
C SER A 127 -25.84 16.90 -35.40
N HIS A 128 -26.86 17.59 -35.93
CA HIS A 128 -27.82 17.16 -36.95
C HIS A 128 -28.99 16.27 -36.50
N ALA A 129 -30.07 16.94 -36.09
CA ALA A 129 -31.41 16.59 -36.53
C ALA A 129 -32.27 17.86 -36.62
N SER A 130 -31.98 18.69 -37.63
CA SER A 130 -32.97 19.60 -38.21
C SER A 130 -33.43 18.97 -39.51
N HIS A 131 -34.69 18.57 -39.58
CA HIS A 131 -35.49 18.55 -40.80
C HIS A 131 -36.97 18.44 -40.43
#